data_AF-A0A2K3JBA8-F1
#
_entry.id   AF-A0A2K3JBA8-F1
#
_cell.length_a   1.000
_cell.length_b   1.000
_cell.length_c   1.000
_cell.angle_alpha   90.00
_cell.angle_beta   90.00
_cell.angle_gamma   90.00
#
_symmetry.space_group_name_H-M   'P 1'
#
loop_
_entity.id
_entity.type
_entity.pdbx_description
1 polymer ?
#
loop_
_entity_poly.entity_id
_entity_poly.type
_entity_poly.pdbx_seq_one_letter_code
_entity_poly.pdbx_strand_id
1 'polypeptide(L)'
;MIQIIEYLSDPLIIIILIWLAAIIIGGIWARKPKEKAAPPKKGKAKGKKAKPVKFKGAMMKQIGKMISETEKEKPLSVPSVRTRQEIITQLFESKMNQVNLTPSTDSGYVPVSYTPLARFLKDRGVADDTIDAILAGLMEEEHEAEVRDIIDAAADSPEVNLIGHELDEAKDLAVVEWKRLRESAKM
;
A
#
# COMPACT_ATOMS: atom_id res chain seq x y z
N MET A 1 -29.46 -11.27 -47.47
CA MET A 1 -30.55 -11.19 -46.47
C MET A 1 -30.95 -12.53 -45.86
N ILE A 2 -30.49 -13.69 -46.35
CA ILE A 2 -30.88 -15.01 -45.82
C ILE A 2 -29.91 -15.50 -44.72
N GLN A 3 -28.63 -15.15 -44.78
CA GLN A 3 -27.61 -15.60 -43.81
C GLN A 3 -27.73 -14.99 -42.39
N ILE A 4 -28.43 -13.86 -42.23
CA ILE A 4 -28.60 -13.23 -40.90
C ILE A 4 -29.67 -13.97 -40.07
N ILE A 5 -30.60 -14.66 -40.72
CA ILE A 5 -31.71 -15.36 -40.05
C ILE A 5 -31.22 -16.69 -39.45
N GLU A 6 -30.25 -17.36 -40.09
CA GLU A 6 -29.65 -18.61 -39.59
C GLU A 6 -28.87 -18.39 -38.29
N TYR A 7 -28.13 -17.30 -38.17
CA TYR A 7 -27.41 -16.94 -36.94
C TYR A 7 -28.35 -16.64 -35.75
N LEU A 8 -29.61 -16.28 -36.01
CA LEU A 8 -30.61 -16.03 -34.96
C LEU A 8 -31.29 -17.29 -34.42
N SER A 9 -31.03 -18.45 -35.04
CA SER A 9 -31.66 -19.73 -34.69
C SER A 9 -30.80 -20.58 -33.76
N ASP A 10 -29.55 -20.18 -33.53
CA ASP A 10 -28.66 -20.86 -32.60
C ASP A 10 -29.02 -20.50 -31.14
N PRO A 11 -29.43 -21.48 -30.31
CA PRO A 11 -29.83 -21.25 -28.93
C PRO A 11 -28.72 -20.62 -28.07
N LEU A 12 -27.43 -20.85 -28.39
CA LEU A 12 -26.32 -20.22 -27.68
C LEU A 12 -26.27 -18.71 -27.91
N ILE A 13 -26.53 -18.28 -29.15
CA ILE A 13 -26.49 -16.87 -29.54
C ILE A 13 -27.65 -16.10 -28.90
N ILE A 14 -28.83 -16.73 -28.80
CA ILE A 14 -29.99 -16.15 -28.12
C ILE A 14 -29.69 -15.94 -26.62
N ILE A 15 -29.05 -16.90 -25.96
CA ILE A 15 -28.68 -16.78 -24.53
C ILE A 15 -27.70 -15.62 -24.32
N ILE A 16 -26.69 -15.49 -25.18
CA ILE A 16 -25.70 -14.41 -25.09
C ILE A 16 -26.36 -13.04 -25.30
N LEU A 17 -27.29 -12.92 -26.25
CA LEU A 17 -28.03 -11.68 -26.50
C LEU A 17 -28.94 -11.29 -25.32
N ILE A 18 -29.60 -12.25 -24.68
CA ILE A 18 -30.41 -12.01 -23.49
C ILE A 18 -29.52 -11.51 -22.33
N TRP A 19 -28.33 -12.11 -22.16
CA TRP A 19 -27.38 -11.69 -21.14
C TRP A 19 -26.87 -10.26 -21.36
N LEU A 20 -26.53 -9.92 -22.61
CA LEU A 20 -26.11 -8.57 -22.97
C LEU A 20 -27.24 -7.54 -22.76
N ALA A 21 -28.48 -7.88 -23.12
CA ALA A 21 -29.63 -7.02 -22.89
C ALA A 21 -29.88 -6.79 -21.38
N ALA A 22 -29.73 -7.82 -20.54
CA ALA A 22 -29.88 -7.70 -19.09
C ALA A 22 -28.82 -6.79 -18.45
N ILE A 23 -27.56 -6.86 -18.91
CA ILE A 23 -26.47 -5.97 -18.44
C ILE A 23 -26.77 -4.51 -18.82
N ILE A 24 -27.22 -4.26 -20.05
CA ILE A 24 -27.53 -2.90 -20.52
C ILE A 24 -28.70 -2.31 -19.73
N ILE A 25 -29.77 -3.08 -19.51
CA ILE A 25 -30.93 -2.65 -18.72
C ILE A 25 -30.52 -2.39 -17.26
N GLY A 26 -29.72 -3.27 -16.65
CA GLY A 26 -29.20 -3.09 -15.30
C GLY A 26 -28.31 -1.85 -15.15
N GLY A 27 -27.46 -1.58 -16.14
CA GLY A 27 -26.60 -0.40 -16.18
C GLY A 27 -27.38 0.92 -16.33
N ILE A 28 -28.47 0.93 -17.12
CA ILE A 28 -29.35 2.10 -17.26
C ILE A 28 -30.15 2.35 -15.98
N TRP A 29 -30.60 1.30 -15.29
CA TRP A 29 -31.35 1.44 -14.04
C TRP A 29 -30.46 1.93 -12.88
N ALA A 30 -29.20 1.50 -12.82
CA ALA A 30 -28.21 2.00 -11.87
C ALA A 30 -27.81 3.47 -12.11
N ARG A 31 -28.07 4.00 -13.30
CA ARG A 31 -27.74 5.39 -13.70
C ARG A 31 -28.92 6.35 -13.62
N LYS A 32 -30.08 5.98 -13.03
CA LYS A 32 -31.14 6.96 -12.80
C LYS A 32 -30.62 8.08 -11.88
N PRO A 33 -30.58 9.35 -12.34
CA PRO A 33 -30.24 10.46 -11.49
C PRO A 33 -31.34 10.60 -10.44
N LYS A 34 -30.96 10.71 -9.17
CA LYS A 34 -31.87 11.14 -8.10
C LYS A 34 -32.39 12.53 -8.50
N GLU A 35 -33.63 12.58 -8.99
CA GLU A 35 -34.39 13.81 -9.12
C GLU A 35 -34.30 14.57 -7.80
N LYS A 36 -33.84 15.82 -7.88
CA LYS A 36 -33.82 16.75 -6.76
C LYS A 36 -35.27 17.01 -6.35
N ALA A 37 -35.76 16.26 -5.38
CA ALA A 37 -36.95 16.63 -4.64
C ALA A 37 -36.73 18.02 -4.03
N ALA A 38 -37.58 18.97 -4.42
CA ALA A 38 -37.64 20.30 -3.86
C ALA A 38 -37.68 20.25 -2.32
N PRO A 39 -37.08 21.23 -1.61
CA PRO A 39 -37.05 21.22 -0.16
C PRO A 39 -38.48 21.35 0.40
N PRO A 40 -38.89 20.50 1.36
CA PRO A 40 -40.17 20.68 2.03
C PRO A 40 -40.14 21.97 2.84
N LYS A 41 -41.19 22.77 2.68
CA LYS A 41 -41.50 23.98 3.46
C LYS A 41 -41.30 23.69 4.95
N LYS A 42 -40.57 24.59 5.62
CA LYS A 42 -40.41 24.65 7.09
C LYS A 42 -41.78 24.82 7.77
N GLY A 43 -42.47 23.71 7.97
CA GLY A 43 -43.55 23.57 8.94
C GLY A 43 -42.95 23.32 10.32
N LYS A 44 -43.17 24.25 11.24
CA LYS A 44 -42.82 24.12 12.66
C LYS A 44 -43.52 22.88 13.24
N ALA A 45 -42.78 21.82 13.54
CA ALA A 45 -43.24 20.73 14.39
C ALA A 45 -42.36 20.68 15.64
N LYS A 46 -42.90 21.20 16.74
CA LYS A 46 -42.44 20.90 18.10
C LYS A 46 -42.45 19.37 18.25
N GLY A 47 -41.28 18.76 18.49
CA GLY A 47 -41.18 17.33 18.68
C GLY A 47 -39.90 16.91 19.38
N LYS A 48 -39.99 16.80 20.71
CA LYS A 48 -39.22 15.94 21.64
C LYS A 48 -37.70 15.89 21.46
N LYS A 49 -37.00 16.48 22.44
CA LYS A 49 -35.59 16.17 22.77
C LYS A 49 -35.41 14.65 22.83
N ALA A 50 -34.68 14.08 21.87
CA ALA A 50 -34.24 12.69 21.94
C ALA A 50 -33.31 12.55 23.17
N LYS A 51 -33.67 11.65 24.10
CA LYS A 51 -32.84 11.35 25.27
C LYS A 51 -31.51 10.75 24.77
N PRO A 52 -30.36 11.10 25.38
CA PRO A 52 -29.09 10.47 25.03
C PRO A 52 -29.18 8.99 25.36
N VAL A 53 -29.09 8.15 24.33
CA VAL A 53 -28.96 6.69 24.49
C VAL A 53 -27.66 6.46 25.25
N LYS A 54 -27.75 5.90 26.47
CA LYS A 54 -26.59 5.53 27.27
C LYS A 54 -25.95 4.30 26.63
N PHE A 55 -25.04 4.51 25.67
CA PHE A 55 -24.30 3.44 25.02
C PHE A 55 -23.31 2.80 26.01
N LYS A 56 -23.62 1.58 26.45
CA LYS A 56 -22.72 0.72 27.25
C LYS A 56 -21.77 -0.02 26.31
N GLY A 57 -20.54 0.47 26.20
CA GLY A 57 -19.44 -0.20 25.49
C GLY A 57 -18.45 0.80 24.89
N ALA A 58 -17.15 0.56 25.02
CA ALA A 58 -16.10 1.43 24.48
C ALA A 58 -16.22 1.60 22.95
N MET A 59 -16.49 0.50 22.24
CA MET A 59 -16.69 0.48 20.79
C MET A 59 -17.93 1.28 20.36
N MET A 60 -19.05 1.15 21.07
CA MET A 60 -20.29 1.88 20.78
C MET A 60 -20.13 3.40 20.98
N LYS A 61 -19.33 3.83 21.96
CA LYS A 61 -19.00 5.25 22.14
C LYS A 61 -18.16 5.78 20.99
N GLN A 62 -17.24 4.98 20.46
CA GLN A 62 -16.39 5.36 19.33
C GLN A 62 -17.21 5.48 18.03
N ILE A 63 -18.10 4.52 17.77
CA ILE A 63 -19.05 4.59 16.65
C ILE A 63 -19.95 5.82 16.77
N GLY A 64 -20.51 6.08 17.96
CA GLY A 64 -21.32 7.29 18.20
C GLY A 64 -20.55 8.59 17.98
N LYS A 65 -19.26 8.62 18.29
CA LYS A 65 -18.40 9.79 18.06
C LYS A 65 -18.18 10.02 16.55
N MET A 66 -17.85 8.97 15.79
CA MET A 66 -17.71 9.04 14.33
C MET A 66 -19.01 9.47 13.63
N ILE A 67 -20.16 8.95 14.07
CA ILE A 67 -21.48 9.37 13.56
C ILE A 67 -21.69 10.86 13.84
N SER A 68 -21.40 11.32 15.05
CA SER A 68 -21.57 12.73 15.43
C SER A 68 -20.59 13.68 14.73
N GLU A 69 -19.41 13.20 14.34
CA GLU A 69 -18.42 13.97 13.57
C GLU A 69 -18.82 14.07 12.09
N THR A 70 -19.43 13.00 11.55
CA THR A 70 -20.04 12.97 10.21
C THR A 70 -21.24 13.91 10.10
N GLU A 71 -22.14 13.89 11.10
CA GLU A 71 -23.32 14.79 11.14
C GLU A 71 -22.95 16.27 11.28
N LYS A 72 -21.75 16.58 11.76
CA LYS A 72 -21.24 17.96 11.94
C LYS A 72 -20.31 18.41 10.81
N GLU A 73 -20.22 17.66 9.71
CA GLU A 73 -19.34 17.94 8.56
C GLU A 73 -17.86 18.15 8.94
N LYS A 74 -17.42 17.56 10.06
CA LYS A 74 -16.01 17.59 10.46
C LYS A 74 -15.26 16.45 9.78
N PRO A 75 -13.97 16.63 9.43
CA PRO A 75 -13.18 15.54 8.85
C PRO A 75 -13.17 14.36 9.82
N LEU A 76 -13.55 13.19 9.31
CA LEU A 76 -13.67 11.94 10.07
C LEU A 76 -12.33 11.63 10.75
N SER A 77 -12.31 11.65 12.08
CA SER A 77 -11.17 11.16 12.86
C SER A 77 -11.19 9.63 12.85
N VAL A 78 -10.78 9.03 11.74
CA VAL A 78 -10.63 7.57 11.64
C VAL A 78 -9.53 7.15 12.63
N PRO A 79 -9.80 6.20 13.54
CA PRO A 79 -8.76 5.70 14.42
C PRO A 79 -7.63 5.10 13.58
N SER A 80 -6.39 5.46 13.87
CA SER A 80 -5.21 4.88 13.22
C SER A 80 -5.24 3.36 13.41
N VAL A 81 -5.61 2.64 12.36
CA VAL A 81 -5.63 1.19 12.38
C VAL A 81 -4.20 0.73 12.24
N ARG A 82 -3.60 0.33 13.36
CA ARG A 82 -2.25 -0.24 13.37
C ARG A 82 -2.27 -1.58 12.66
N THR A 83 -1.24 -1.83 11.86
CA THR A 83 -1.06 -3.13 11.20
C THR A 83 -0.80 -4.22 12.25
N ARG A 84 -1.04 -5.49 11.92
CA ARG A 84 -0.72 -6.60 12.84
C ARG A 84 0.76 -6.57 13.26
N GLN A 85 1.64 -6.24 12.32
CA GLN A 85 3.08 -6.15 12.57
C GLN A 85 3.42 -5.05 13.58
N GLU A 86 2.82 -3.86 13.47
CA GLU A 86 3.01 -2.78 14.44
C GLU A 86 2.54 -3.17 15.84
N ILE A 87 1.39 -3.86 15.94
CA ILE A 87 0.85 -4.33 17.21
C ILE A 87 1.80 -5.35 17.85
N ILE A 88 2.32 -6.30 17.06
CA ILE A 88 3.27 -7.31 17.53
C ILE A 88 4.58 -6.67 17.98
N THR A 89 5.10 -5.72 17.19
CA THR A 89 6.35 -5.01 17.48
C THR A 89 6.26 -4.25 18.80
N GLN A 90 5.17 -3.49 19.02
CA GLN A 90 4.96 -2.79 20.29
C GLN A 90 4.79 -3.73 21.47
N LEU A 91 4.13 -4.87 21.28
CA LEU A 91 3.95 -5.85 22.34
C LEU A 91 5.31 -6.47 22.73
N PHE A 92 6.15 -6.77 21.74
CA PHE A 92 7.49 -7.28 21.92
C PHE A 92 8.39 -6.27 22.65
N GLU A 93 8.46 -5.03 22.18
CA GLU A 93 9.20 -3.94 22.81
C GLU A 93 8.75 -3.73 24.27
N SER A 94 7.43 -3.71 24.50
CA SER A 94 6.87 -3.56 25.83
C SER A 94 7.27 -4.70 26.78
N LYS A 95 7.35 -5.95 26.27
CA LYS A 95 7.75 -7.11 27.07
C LYS A 95 9.24 -7.14 27.35
N MET A 96 10.06 -6.74 26.38
CA MET A 96 11.51 -6.63 26.53
C MET A 96 11.87 -5.55 27.56
N ASN A 97 11.26 -4.37 27.47
CA ASN A 97 11.43 -3.31 28.46
C ASN A 97 10.99 -3.73 29.87
N GLN A 98 9.96 -4.58 29.98
CA GLN A 98 9.49 -5.11 31.28
C GLN A 98 10.55 -5.99 31.98
N VAL A 99 11.44 -6.61 31.21
CA VAL A 99 12.53 -7.45 31.73
C VAL A 99 13.90 -6.74 31.68
N ASN A 100 13.92 -5.41 31.48
CA ASN A 100 15.13 -4.59 31.31
C ASN A 100 16.06 -5.06 30.19
N LEU A 101 15.51 -5.72 29.16
CA LEU A 101 16.24 -6.07 27.96
C LEU A 101 15.93 -5.04 26.88
N THR A 102 16.97 -4.55 26.21
CA THR A 102 16.81 -3.75 25.01
C THR A 102 16.56 -4.69 23.82
N PRO A 103 15.49 -4.50 23.05
CA PRO A 103 15.29 -5.28 21.83
C PRO A 103 16.49 -5.05 20.91
N SER A 104 17.10 -6.14 20.45
CA SER A 104 18.22 -6.06 19.52
C SER A 104 17.74 -5.39 18.23
N THR A 105 18.26 -4.20 17.94
CA THR A 105 18.26 -3.65 16.58
C THR A 105 19.23 -4.41 15.66
N ASP A 106 19.96 -5.35 16.25
CA ASP A 106 20.99 -6.20 15.67
C ASP A 106 20.45 -7.42 14.90
N SER A 107 19.13 -7.49 14.67
CA SER A 107 18.72 -8.28 13.51
C SER A 107 19.28 -7.50 12.31
N GLY A 108 20.42 -7.94 11.75
CA GLY A 108 21.08 -7.35 10.58
C GLY A 108 20.22 -7.21 9.31
N TYR A 109 18.91 -7.37 9.47
CA TYR A 109 17.86 -6.91 8.59
C TYR A 109 17.73 -5.37 8.67
N VAL A 110 18.67 -4.66 8.03
CA VAL A 110 18.36 -3.32 7.54
C VAL A 110 17.28 -3.53 6.49
N PRO A 111 16.05 -3.00 6.68
CA PRO A 111 15.03 -3.15 5.66
C PRO A 111 15.58 -2.54 4.38
N VAL A 112 15.59 -3.35 3.31
CA VAL A 112 16.29 -3.08 2.05
C VAL A 112 15.92 -1.70 1.46
N SER A 113 14.74 -1.20 1.81
CA SER A 113 14.21 0.13 1.50
C SER A 113 14.91 1.34 2.16
N TYR A 114 15.90 1.15 3.05
CA TYR A 114 16.50 2.26 3.82
C TYR A 114 18.02 2.40 3.67
N THR A 115 18.70 1.56 2.89
CA THR A 115 20.14 1.75 2.65
C THR A 115 20.36 2.97 1.76
N PRO A 116 21.45 3.74 1.95
CA PRO A 116 21.82 4.84 1.06
C PRO A 116 21.89 4.42 -0.41
N LEU A 117 22.43 3.23 -0.71
CA LEU A 117 22.46 2.68 -2.06
C LEU A 117 21.05 2.37 -2.58
N ALA A 118 20.21 1.68 -1.81
CA ALA A 118 18.84 1.38 -2.24
C ALA A 118 18.05 2.64 -2.55
N ARG A 119 18.18 3.66 -1.69
CA ARG A 119 17.51 4.94 -1.91
C ARG A 119 18.02 5.62 -3.17
N PHE A 120 19.33 5.63 -3.39
CA PHE A 120 19.94 6.19 -4.58
C PHE A 120 19.45 5.53 -5.88
N LEU A 121 19.33 4.20 -5.89
CA LEU A 121 18.82 3.42 -7.02
C LEU A 121 17.31 3.63 -7.21
N LYS A 122 16.54 3.65 -6.13
CA LYS A 122 15.09 3.88 -6.15
C LYS A 122 14.73 5.26 -6.68
N ASP A 123 15.48 6.30 -6.28
CA ASP A 123 15.30 7.67 -6.77
C ASP A 123 15.53 7.78 -8.29
N ARG A 124 16.20 6.80 -8.90
CA ARG A 124 16.43 6.68 -10.35
C ARG A 124 15.44 5.74 -11.06
N GLY A 125 14.45 5.23 -10.33
CA GLY A 125 13.40 4.39 -10.88
C GLY A 125 13.77 2.92 -11.01
N VAL A 126 14.86 2.46 -10.39
CA VAL A 126 15.18 1.04 -10.31
C VAL A 126 14.11 0.33 -9.47
N ALA A 127 13.64 -0.83 -9.96
CA ALA A 127 12.62 -1.60 -9.28
C ALA A 127 13.14 -2.17 -7.95
N ASP A 128 12.26 -2.26 -6.94
CA ASP A 128 12.63 -2.76 -5.61
C ASP A 128 13.22 -4.19 -5.69
N ASP A 129 12.69 -5.07 -6.55
CA ASP A 129 13.22 -6.43 -6.75
C ASP A 129 14.67 -6.43 -7.30
N THR A 130 15.00 -5.50 -8.19
CA THR A 130 16.35 -5.34 -8.76
C THR A 130 17.31 -4.77 -7.72
N ILE A 131 16.84 -3.82 -6.90
CA ILE A 131 17.61 -3.28 -5.76
C ILE A 131 17.92 -4.38 -4.75
N ASP A 132 16.94 -5.21 -4.42
CA ASP A 132 17.09 -6.33 -3.50
C ASP A 132 18.10 -7.35 -4.04
N ALA A 133 18.06 -7.66 -5.34
CA ALA A 133 19.01 -8.55 -5.99
C ALA A 133 20.45 -7.99 -5.96
N ILE A 134 20.63 -6.70 -6.22
CA ILE A 134 21.94 -6.04 -6.15
C ILE A 134 22.49 -6.11 -4.73
N LEU A 135 21.67 -5.76 -3.74
CA LEU A 135 22.10 -5.75 -2.33
C LEU A 135 22.41 -7.16 -1.81
N ALA A 136 21.65 -8.17 -2.24
CA ALA A 136 21.96 -9.57 -1.96
C ALA A 136 23.32 -9.96 -2.56
N GLY A 137 23.58 -9.64 -3.83
CA GLY A 137 24.88 -9.88 -4.46
C GLY A 137 26.02 -9.20 -3.73
N LEU A 138 25.86 -7.94 -3.30
CA LEU A 138 26.87 -7.23 -2.53
C LEU A 138 27.22 -7.92 -1.21
N MET A 139 26.27 -8.58 -0.56
CA MET A 139 26.51 -9.29 0.71
C MET A 139 27.33 -10.57 0.54
N GLU A 140 27.31 -11.17 -0.65
CA GLU A 140 28.00 -12.44 -0.94
C GLU A 140 29.49 -12.24 -1.23
N GLU A 141 29.89 -11.04 -1.69
CA GLU A 141 31.26 -10.78 -2.13
C GLU A 141 32.26 -10.55 -0.99
N GLU A 142 33.50 -11.01 -1.21
CA GLU A 142 34.58 -10.90 -0.24
C GLU A 142 35.50 -9.71 -0.47
N HIS A 143 35.52 -9.17 -1.69
CA HIS A 143 36.46 -8.12 -2.10
C HIS A 143 35.77 -6.85 -2.62
N GLU A 144 36.38 -5.70 -2.34
CA GLU A 144 35.86 -4.40 -2.76
C GLU A 144 35.80 -4.25 -4.29
N ALA A 145 36.71 -4.91 -5.02
CA ALA A 145 36.72 -4.90 -6.47
C ALA A 145 35.45 -5.57 -7.04
N GLU A 146 35.09 -6.75 -6.50
CA GLU A 146 33.91 -7.52 -6.91
C GLU A 146 32.61 -6.74 -6.65
N VAL A 147 32.55 -6.02 -5.52
CA VAL A 147 31.44 -5.11 -5.19
C VAL A 147 31.25 -4.03 -6.25
N ARG A 148 32.34 -3.45 -6.76
CA ARG A 148 32.28 -2.44 -7.83
C ARG A 148 31.87 -3.07 -9.17
N ASP A 149 32.36 -4.28 -9.45
CA ASP A 149 32.03 -5.03 -10.66
C ASP A 149 30.54 -5.42 -10.71
N ILE A 150 29.90 -5.72 -9.58
CA ILE A 150 28.45 -5.94 -9.50
C ILE A 150 27.67 -4.70 -9.94
N ILE A 151 28.09 -3.51 -9.51
CA ILE A 151 27.42 -2.27 -9.90
C ILE A 151 27.65 -1.96 -11.38
N ASP A 152 28.84 -2.27 -11.92
CA ASP A 152 29.09 -2.18 -13.36
C ASP A 152 28.18 -3.11 -14.16
N ALA A 153 28.10 -4.38 -13.76
CA ALA A 153 27.24 -5.35 -14.41
C ALA A 153 25.74 -4.98 -14.30
N ALA A 154 25.33 -4.41 -13.16
CA ALA A 154 23.97 -3.92 -12.98
C ALA A 154 23.68 -2.70 -13.86
N ALA A 155 24.64 -1.78 -14.01
CA ALA A 155 24.48 -0.57 -14.81
C ALA A 155 24.30 -0.85 -16.31
N ASP A 156 24.88 -1.94 -16.81
CA ASP A 156 24.68 -2.42 -18.18
C ASP A 156 23.25 -2.96 -18.44
N SER A 157 22.47 -3.19 -17.37
CA SER A 157 21.07 -3.59 -17.50
C SER A 157 20.19 -2.42 -17.95
N PRO A 158 19.25 -2.64 -18.90
CA PRO A 158 18.29 -1.62 -19.33
C PRO A 158 17.44 -1.03 -18.20
N GLU A 159 17.28 -1.78 -17.10
CA GLU A 159 16.45 -1.42 -15.96
C GLU A 159 17.15 -0.45 -14.98
N VAL A 160 18.48 -0.39 -15.00
CA VAL A 160 19.29 0.39 -14.06
C VAL A 160 19.93 1.59 -14.75
N ASN A 161 20.51 1.38 -15.93
CA ASN A 161 21.01 2.41 -16.85
C ASN A 161 21.75 3.58 -16.16
N LEU A 162 22.73 3.25 -15.30
CA LEU A 162 23.57 4.24 -14.64
C LEU A 162 24.76 4.58 -15.54
N ILE A 163 25.04 5.87 -15.75
CA ILE A 163 26.13 6.33 -16.61
C ILE A 163 26.93 7.48 -15.99
N GLY A 164 28.24 7.50 -16.29
CA GLY A 164 29.15 8.56 -15.87
C GLY A 164 29.17 8.76 -14.36
N HIS A 165 28.91 9.99 -13.90
CA HIS A 165 28.96 10.35 -12.49
C HIS A 165 27.99 9.53 -11.61
N GLU A 166 26.85 9.12 -12.14
CA GLU A 166 25.87 8.35 -11.37
C GLU A 166 26.35 6.92 -11.09
N LEU A 167 27.09 6.35 -12.03
CA LEU A 167 27.71 5.04 -11.88
C LEU A 167 28.82 5.09 -10.84
N ASP A 168 29.66 6.12 -10.89
CA ASP A 168 30.75 6.31 -9.92
C ASP A 168 30.19 6.50 -8.50
N GLU A 169 29.13 7.30 -8.35
CA GLU A 169 28.46 7.51 -7.06
C GLU A 169 27.80 6.23 -6.54
N ALA A 170 27.17 5.43 -7.41
CA ALA A 170 26.60 4.13 -7.04
C ALA A 170 27.68 3.15 -6.55
N LYS A 171 28.84 3.12 -7.20
CA LYS A 171 29.98 2.28 -6.78
C LYS A 171 30.50 2.67 -5.41
N ASP A 172 30.68 3.96 -5.15
CA ASP A 172 31.17 4.42 -3.86
C ASP A 172 30.16 4.14 -2.74
N LEU A 173 28.87 4.33 -3.00
CA LEU A 173 27.81 3.97 -2.06
C LEU A 173 27.76 2.46 -1.79
N ALA A 174 27.94 1.62 -2.81
CA ALA A 174 27.98 0.17 -2.66
C ALA A 174 29.14 -0.30 -1.78
N VAL A 175 30.33 0.27 -1.98
CA VAL A 175 31.50 -0.03 -1.14
C VAL A 175 31.27 0.37 0.33
N VAL A 176 30.70 1.55 0.56
CA VAL A 176 30.39 2.02 1.92
C VAL A 176 29.40 1.10 2.61
N GLU A 177 28.35 0.69 1.90
CA GLU A 177 27.32 -0.19 2.44
C GLU A 177 27.87 -1.59 2.74
N TRP A 178 28.65 -2.16 1.80
CA TRP A 178 29.32 -3.44 1.99
C TRP A 178 30.24 -3.45 3.22
N LYS A 179 31.03 -2.39 3.42
CA LYS A 179 31.90 -2.24 4.61
C LYS A 179 31.07 -2.23 5.89
N ARG A 180 29.98 -1.46 5.94
CA ARG A 180 29.07 -1.40 7.10
C ARG A 180 28.44 -2.73 7.42
N LEU A 181 27.94 -3.44 6.40
CA LEU A 181 27.32 -4.75 6.57
C LEU A 181 28.31 -5.75 7.19
N ARG A 182 29.57 -5.74 6.72
CA ARG A 182 30.63 -6.59 7.28
C ARG A 182 31.09 -6.18 8.67
N GLU A 183 31.10 -4.89 8.99
CA GLU A 183 31.39 -4.41 10.34
C GLU A 183 30.29 -4.86 11.32
N SER A 184 29.01 -4.76 10.93
CA SER A 184 27.90 -5.26 11.75
C SER A 184 27.91 -6.78 11.92
N ALA A 185 28.33 -7.54 10.91
CA ALA A 185 28.41 -9.00 10.99
C ALA A 185 29.53 -9.53 11.91
N LYS A 186 30.48 -8.67 12.30
CA LYS A 186 31.60 -9.02 13.20
C LYS A 186 31.35 -8.67 14.66
N MET A 187 30.30 -7.89 14.95
CA MET A 187 29.86 -7.59 16.31
C MET A 187 29.00 -8.72 16.87
#